data_AF-A0A1Y1XFM3-F1
#
_entry.id   AF-A0A1Y1XFM3-F1
#
_cell.length_a   1.000
_cell.length_b   1.000
_cell.length_c   1.000
_cell.angle_alpha   90.00
_cell.angle_beta   90.00
_cell.angle_gamma   90.00
#
_symmetry.space_group_name_H-M   'P 1'
#
loop_
_entity.id
_entity.type
_entity.pdbx_description
1 polymer ?
#
loop_
_entity_poly.entity_id
_entity_poly.type
_entity_poly.pdbx_seq_one_letter_code
_entity_poly.pdbx_strand_id
1 'polypeptide(L)'
;MWAFNSLQIFLENDRIVLAGDSSSSSGQVIRGHVALNIRYPTKITSIELSLKGWCSGEAAAEHFLRHHVSLLEESQANEFPPGRYEYHFEFPLPGDSPESMSCSLTSIKYMFNAVAKRVGYWGDLHAEKELLVKRIDGAQEEIQSLYKVGEFHSRFGFCLFSPSSSYKPGDSVFLHVGTQSLGYGNQVHRIRIGLIESVSRRTHGRKEQMKTLLHEVSTSWLPIGHRQWYEEIVFPTSSMKSSIHPDCQNEYVSISHELNLTFTFSDINGSKREVAVRTPLKFLPQEMPDSEEGLPEYSTAIAQPPSYFSSSYLPLYF
;
A
#
# COMPACT_ATOMS: atom_id res chain seq x y z
N MET A 1 32.96 20.02 19.75
CA MET A 1 32.08 19.93 18.57
C MET A 1 31.41 21.27 18.39
N TRP A 2 31.72 22.01 17.31
CA TRP A 2 31.07 23.29 17.05
C TRP A 2 29.66 23.03 16.49
N ALA A 3 28.63 23.60 17.13
CA ALA A 3 27.25 23.49 16.68
C ALA A 3 27.00 24.56 15.61
N PHE A 4 26.61 24.14 14.40
CA PHE A 4 26.28 25.02 13.28
C PHE A 4 24.79 25.40 13.29
N ASN A 5 24.43 26.43 12.51
CA ASN A 5 23.03 26.69 12.20
C ASN A 5 22.42 25.50 11.46
N SER A 6 21.14 25.21 11.69
CA SER A 6 20.46 24.09 11.05
C SER A 6 19.02 24.42 10.67
N LEU A 7 18.52 23.68 9.69
CA LEU A 7 17.14 23.70 9.23
C LEU A 7 16.59 22.28 9.38
N GLN A 8 15.35 22.15 9.86
CA GLN A 8 14.69 20.86 10.08
C GLN A 8 13.21 20.95 9.73
N ILE A 9 12.63 19.85 9.25
CA ILE A 9 11.21 19.75 8.92
C ILE A 9 10.57 18.77 9.90
N PHE A 10 9.50 19.22 10.55
CA PHE A 10 8.69 18.42 11.45
C PHE A 10 7.30 18.29 10.87
N LEU A 11 6.90 17.05 10.59
CA LEU A 11 5.53 16.71 10.19
C LEU A 11 4.74 16.36 11.43
N GLU A 12 3.47 16.77 11.49
CA GLU A 12 2.55 16.29 12.53
C GLU A 12 2.34 14.79 12.40
N ASN A 13 2.13 14.34 11.15
CA ASN A 13 2.11 12.93 10.78
C ASN A 13 3.08 12.71 9.61
N ASP A 14 4.06 11.83 9.79
CA ASP A 14 4.97 11.41 8.72
C ASP A 14 4.36 10.35 7.79
N ARG A 15 3.15 9.90 8.14
CA ARG A 15 2.34 8.92 7.43
C ARG A 15 0.94 9.47 7.20
N ILE A 16 0.46 9.34 5.98
CA ILE A 16 -0.87 9.79 5.55
C ILE A 16 -1.63 8.60 4.98
N VAL A 17 -2.88 8.44 5.41
CA VAL A 17 -3.75 7.34 4.99
C VAL A 17 -4.90 7.91 4.17
N LEU A 18 -4.93 7.59 2.89
CA LEU A 18 -6.04 7.92 2.00
C LEU A 18 -7.07 6.78 2.08
N ALA A 19 -8.27 7.09 2.58
CA ALA A 19 -9.38 6.15 2.61
C ALA A 19 -10.09 6.13 1.25
N GLY A 20 -10.34 4.92 0.72
CA GLY A 20 -11.00 4.69 -0.56
C GLY A 20 -10.04 4.66 -1.75
N ASP A 21 -10.60 4.38 -2.92
CA ASP A 21 -9.85 4.33 -4.19
C ASP A 21 -9.47 5.74 -4.69
N SER A 22 -8.74 5.81 -5.81
CA SER A 22 -8.31 7.09 -6.40
C SER A 22 -9.47 7.99 -6.84
N SER A 23 -10.68 7.46 -6.99
CA SER A 23 -11.86 8.21 -7.44
C SER A 23 -12.78 8.68 -6.30
N SER A 24 -12.71 8.02 -5.15
CA SER A 24 -13.61 8.22 -4.01
C SER A 24 -12.95 8.87 -2.80
N SER A 25 -11.62 8.83 -2.71
CA SER A 25 -10.89 9.44 -1.61
C SER A 25 -11.01 10.96 -1.59
N SER A 26 -11.30 11.55 -0.42
CA SER A 26 -11.47 12.99 -0.23
C SER A 26 -10.15 13.78 -0.16
N GLY A 27 -9.00 13.11 -0.15
CA GLY A 27 -7.71 13.72 0.15
C GLY A 27 -7.53 14.02 1.64
N GLN A 28 -6.36 14.56 1.98
CA GLN A 28 -6.00 14.95 3.34
C GLN A 28 -5.22 16.27 3.36
N VAL A 29 -5.09 16.89 4.54
CA VAL A 29 -4.23 18.07 4.73
C VAL A 29 -3.03 17.65 5.55
N ILE A 30 -1.84 17.88 5.00
CA ILE A 30 -0.57 17.63 5.68
C ILE A 30 -0.18 18.89 6.44
N ARG A 31 0.14 18.72 7.72
CA ARG A 31 0.53 19.80 8.62
C ARG A 31 1.91 19.56 9.19
N GLY A 32 2.60 20.66 9.50
CA GLY A 32 3.92 20.61 10.11
C GLY A 32 4.50 21.99 10.36
N HIS A 33 5.78 22.00 10.71
CA HIS A 33 6.57 23.23 10.79
C HIS A 33 8.01 23.01 10.34
N VAL A 34 8.62 24.08 9.86
CA VAL A 34 10.06 24.16 9.60
C VAL A 34 10.71 24.87 10.78
N ALA A 35 11.70 24.22 11.41
CA ALA A 35 12.48 24.80 12.48
C ALA A 35 13.83 25.27 11.96
N LEU A 36 14.09 26.56 12.13
CA LEU A 36 15.37 27.19 11.86
C LEU A 36 16.08 27.44 13.19
N ASN A 37 17.21 26.77 13.40
CA ASN A 37 18.05 26.93 14.58
C ASN A 37 19.27 27.79 14.22
N ILE A 38 19.32 29.00 14.77
CA ILE A 38 20.42 29.94 14.60
C ILE A 38 21.29 29.94 15.86
N ARG A 39 22.58 29.67 15.69
CA ARG A 39 23.60 29.67 16.75
C ARG A 39 24.40 30.97 16.79
N TYR A 40 24.58 31.60 15.65
CA TYR A 40 25.26 32.87 15.48
C TYR A 40 24.43 33.79 14.57
N PRO A 41 24.45 35.12 14.78
CA PRO A 41 23.70 36.06 13.96
C PRO A 41 23.89 35.78 12.46
N THR A 42 22.80 35.54 11.74
CA THR A 42 22.84 35.10 10.35
C THR A 42 21.77 35.80 9.55
N LYS A 43 22.17 36.37 8.41
CA LYS A 43 21.24 37.01 7.49
C LYS A 43 20.63 35.97 6.55
N ILE A 44 19.31 35.86 6.58
CA ILE A 44 18.52 34.95 5.74
C ILE A 44 17.62 35.79 4.85
N THR A 45 17.60 35.48 3.56
CA THR A 45 16.79 36.22 2.57
C THR A 45 15.42 35.60 2.42
N SER A 46 15.34 34.27 2.30
CA SER A 46 14.07 33.57 2.17
C SER A 46 14.12 32.21 2.84
N ILE A 47 12.94 31.71 3.18
CA ILE A 47 12.72 30.34 3.61
C ILE A 47 11.61 29.79 2.73
N GLU A 48 11.94 28.78 1.94
CA GLU A 48 11.05 28.14 0.99
C GLU A 48 10.83 26.69 1.41
N LEU A 49 9.60 26.22 1.25
CA LEU A 49 9.23 24.83 1.49
C LEU A 49 8.47 24.30 0.27
N SER A 50 8.84 23.11 -0.20
CA SER A 50 8.15 22.45 -1.30
C SER A 50 7.85 20.99 -1.00
N LEU A 51 6.66 20.54 -1.38
CA LEU A 51 6.27 19.14 -1.40
C LEU A 51 6.30 18.66 -2.86
N LYS A 52 7.06 17.61 -3.13
CA LYS A 52 7.16 17.01 -4.46
C LYS A 52 6.76 15.54 -4.39
N GLY A 53 5.93 15.10 -5.33
CA GLY A 53 5.59 13.69 -5.56
C GLY A 53 6.04 13.28 -6.96
N TRP A 54 6.69 12.14 -7.08
CA TRP A 54 7.14 11.62 -8.37
C TRP A 54 7.12 10.10 -8.44
N CYS A 55 6.95 9.63 -9.67
CA CYS A 55 7.04 8.25 -10.08
C CYS A 55 8.35 8.06 -10.83
N SER A 56 9.31 7.35 -10.23
CA SER A 56 10.58 7.00 -10.85
C SER A 56 10.48 5.65 -11.55
N GLY A 57 11.10 5.51 -12.72
CA GLY A 57 11.40 4.22 -13.34
C GLY A 57 12.67 4.33 -14.18
N GLU A 58 12.92 3.37 -15.07
CA GLU A 58 14.25 3.21 -15.71
C GLU A 58 14.73 4.43 -16.54
N ALA A 59 13.82 5.20 -17.15
CA ALA A 59 14.19 6.24 -18.11
C ALA A 59 14.13 7.68 -17.56
N ALA A 60 13.14 8.00 -16.72
CA ALA A 60 12.94 9.34 -16.15
C ALA A 60 11.95 9.31 -14.98
N ALA A 61 12.06 10.29 -14.08
CA ALA A 61 11.08 10.54 -13.04
C ALA A 61 9.95 11.44 -13.57
N GLU A 62 8.71 10.97 -13.44
CA GLU A 62 7.50 11.72 -13.78
C GLU A 62 6.97 12.39 -12.51
N HIS A 63 6.95 13.73 -12.50
CA HIS A 63 6.45 14.50 -11.37
C HIS A 63 4.94 14.71 -11.51
N PHE A 64 4.18 14.30 -10.50
CA PHE A 64 2.72 14.43 -10.48
C PHE A 64 2.21 15.38 -9.39
N LEU A 65 3.03 15.66 -8.38
CA LEU A 65 2.70 16.61 -7.32
C LEU A 65 3.83 17.61 -7.16
N ARG A 66 3.49 18.90 -7.13
CA ARG A 66 4.41 19.97 -6.79
C ARG A 66 3.66 21.10 -6.10
N HIS A 67 3.82 21.19 -4.79
CA HIS A 67 3.41 22.35 -4.02
C HIS A 67 4.63 23.12 -3.50
N HIS A 68 4.50 24.42 -3.39
CA HIS A 68 5.55 25.32 -2.91
C HIS A 68 4.90 26.44 -2.08
N VAL A 69 5.57 26.83 -1.00
CA VAL A 69 5.21 27.97 -0.16
C VAL A 69 6.47 28.71 0.28
N SER A 70 6.40 30.04 0.27
CA SER A 70 7.41 30.91 0.86
C SER A 70 7.02 31.19 2.32
N LEU A 71 7.77 30.62 3.26
CA LEU A 71 7.57 30.82 4.70
C LEU A 71 8.16 32.15 5.18
N LEU A 72 9.19 32.62 4.48
CA LEU A 72 9.78 33.95 4.63
C LEU A 72 10.10 34.51 3.24
N GLU A 73 9.57 35.69 2.93
CA GLU A 73 9.75 36.35 1.64
C GLU A 73 11.06 37.15 1.54
N GLU A 74 11.58 37.24 0.32
CA GLU A 74 12.85 37.89 -0.03
C GLU A 74 12.88 39.40 0.26
N SER A 75 11.71 40.03 0.41
CA SER A 75 11.56 41.44 0.77
C SER A 75 11.98 41.75 2.21
N GLN A 76 12.18 40.72 3.05
CA GLN A 76 12.55 40.84 4.47
C GLN A 76 13.91 40.18 4.75
N ALA A 77 14.98 40.62 4.06
CA ALA A 77 16.33 40.16 4.34
C ALA A 77 16.78 40.59 5.75
N ASN A 78 16.42 39.78 6.75
CA ASN A 78 16.56 40.07 8.16
C ASN A 78 17.80 39.36 8.73
N GLU A 79 18.47 40.05 9.64
CA GLU A 79 19.48 39.43 10.48
C GLU A 79 18.78 38.70 11.63
N PHE A 80 18.93 37.37 11.65
CA PHE A 80 18.33 36.53 12.69
C PHE A 80 19.31 36.41 13.86
N PRO A 81 18.95 36.86 15.07
CA PRO A 81 19.74 36.59 16.26
C PRO A 81 19.73 35.10 16.60
N PRO A 82 20.68 34.61 17.44
CA PRO A 82 20.66 33.25 17.93
C PRO A 82 19.31 32.91 18.58
N GLY A 83 18.72 31.80 18.16
CA GLY A 83 17.38 31.42 18.53
C GLY A 83 16.83 30.28 17.70
N ARG A 84 15.64 29.80 18.09
CA ARG A 84 14.86 28.83 17.36
C ARG A 84 13.62 29.52 16.80
N TYR A 85 13.45 29.44 15.49
CA TYR A 85 12.33 30.04 14.76
C TYR A 85 11.53 28.92 14.12
N GLU A 86 10.21 28.98 14.24
CA GLU A 86 9.30 27.95 13.75
C GLU A 86 8.31 28.55 12.76
N TYR A 87 8.17 27.89 11.62
CA TYR A 87 7.31 28.31 10.52
C TYR A 87 6.33 27.19 10.21
N HIS A 88 5.08 27.35 10.63
CA HIS A 88 4.03 26.37 10.38
C HIS A 88 3.56 26.39 8.93
N PHE A 89 3.17 25.22 8.43
CA PHE A 89 2.66 25.08 7.07
C PHE A 89 1.52 24.06 6.99
N GLU A 90 0.71 24.20 5.95
CA GLU A 90 -0.32 23.25 5.57
C GLU A 90 -0.25 23.01 4.06
N PHE A 91 -0.30 21.75 3.63
CA PHE A 91 -0.40 21.39 2.22
C PHE A 91 -1.58 20.44 1.99
N PRO A 92 -2.48 20.75 1.05
CA PRO A 92 -3.47 19.78 0.62
C PRO A 92 -2.80 18.64 -0.14
N LEU A 93 -3.14 17.40 0.20
CA LEU A 93 -2.83 16.19 -0.56
C LEU A 93 -4.10 15.72 -1.27
N PRO A 94 -4.14 15.75 -2.62
CA PRO A 94 -5.28 15.28 -3.38
C PRO A 94 -5.63 13.80 -3.10
N GLY A 95 -6.91 13.45 -3.09
CA GLY A 95 -7.37 12.08 -2.80
C GLY A 95 -7.02 11.06 -3.88
N ASP A 96 -6.79 11.50 -5.11
CA ASP A 96 -6.30 10.71 -6.23
C ASP A 96 -4.79 10.48 -6.19
N SER A 97 -4.06 11.06 -5.23
CA SER A 97 -2.62 10.88 -5.07
C SER A 97 -2.25 9.39 -4.92
N PRO A 98 -1.28 8.88 -5.68
CA PRO A 98 -0.88 7.48 -5.59
C PRO A 98 -0.21 7.16 -4.25
N GLU A 99 -0.31 5.92 -3.78
CA GLU A 99 0.39 5.51 -2.56
C GLU A 99 1.91 5.41 -2.75
N SER A 100 2.66 5.62 -1.66
CA SER A 100 4.10 5.42 -1.61
C SER A 100 4.43 3.93 -1.69
N MET A 101 5.21 3.58 -2.71
CA MET A 101 5.64 2.21 -2.96
C MET A 101 6.94 2.15 -3.76
N SER A 102 7.60 1.00 -3.70
CA SER A 102 8.79 0.70 -4.49
C SER A 102 8.73 -0.76 -4.92
N CYS A 103 8.70 -1.00 -6.21
CA CYS A 103 8.78 -2.34 -6.80
C CYS A 103 9.87 -2.36 -7.90
N SER A 104 10.01 -3.48 -8.58
CA SER A 104 11.05 -3.69 -9.60
C SER A 104 10.97 -2.74 -10.81
N LEU A 105 9.76 -2.29 -11.19
CA LEU A 105 9.55 -1.45 -12.37
C LEU A 105 9.45 0.04 -12.03
N THR A 106 9.07 0.38 -10.79
CA THR A 106 8.80 1.78 -10.44
C THR A 106 8.87 2.05 -8.93
N SER A 107 9.16 3.30 -8.57
CA SER A 107 9.04 3.79 -7.20
C SER A 107 8.32 5.15 -7.15
N ILE A 108 7.30 5.21 -6.32
CA ILE A 108 6.47 6.39 -6.06
C ILE A 108 6.87 6.96 -4.69
N LYS A 109 7.30 8.23 -4.68
CA LYS A 109 7.82 8.89 -3.47
C LYS A 109 7.29 10.31 -3.32
N TYR A 110 7.23 10.76 -2.07
CA TYR A 110 6.87 12.12 -1.67
C TYR A 110 7.95 12.69 -0.76
N MET A 111 8.41 13.90 -1.09
CA MET A 111 9.50 14.55 -0.34
C MET A 111 9.20 16.02 -0.11
N PHE A 112 9.28 16.41 1.16
CA PHE A 112 9.42 17.81 1.56
C PHE A 112 10.86 18.25 1.41
N ASN A 113 11.05 19.43 0.83
CA ASN A 113 12.35 20.08 0.69
C ASN A 113 12.21 21.51 1.21
N ALA A 114 12.93 21.82 2.29
CA ALA A 114 13.03 23.16 2.84
C ALA A 114 14.40 23.76 2.52
N VAL A 115 14.41 25.02 2.12
CA VAL A 115 15.63 25.77 1.79
C VAL A 115 15.57 27.13 2.47
N ALA A 116 16.56 27.43 3.32
CA ALA A 116 16.75 28.76 3.87
C ALA A 116 17.96 29.41 3.21
N LYS A 117 17.70 30.43 2.38
CA LYS A 117 18.73 31.13 1.60
C LYS A 117 19.53 32.06 2.48
N ARG A 118 20.86 31.87 2.52
CA ARG A 118 21.77 32.70 3.33
C ARG A 118 22.44 33.77 2.47
N VAL A 119 22.68 34.95 3.05
CA VAL A 119 23.47 35.98 2.37
C VAL A 119 24.96 35.70 2.53
N GLY A 120 25.71 35.82 1.43
CA GLY A 120 27.18 35.80 1.43
C GLY A 120 27.77 34.48 0.93
N TYR A 121 28.94 34.11 1.46
CA TYR A 121 29.72 32.94 0.99
C TYR A 121 29.36 31.63 1.70
N TRP A 122 28.45 31.65 2.67
CA TRP A 122 27.93 30.45 3.31
C TRP A 122 26.82 29.89 2.43
N GLY A 123 26.91 28.61 2.03
CA GLY A 123 25.87 27.96 1.20
C GLY A 123 24.50 27.94 1.89
N ASP A 124 23.43 27.57 1.21
CA ASP A 124 22.09 27.58 1.84
C ASP A 124 21.94 26.49 2.90
N LEU A 125 20.95 26.64 3.78
CA LEU A 125 20.55 25.56 4.68
C LEU A 125 19.47 24.73 4.00
N HIS A 126 19.63 23.41 4.04
CA HIS A 126 18.70 22.47 3.41
C HIS A 126 18.18 21.49 4.45
N ALA A 127 16.92 21.11 4.28
CA ALA A 127 16.33 19.99 5.00
C ALA A 127 15.40 19.22 4.07
N GLU A 128 15.41 17.90 4.19
CA GLU A 128 14.53 17.00 3.46
C GLU A 128 13.77 16.10 4.44
N LYS A 129 12.52 15.79 4.12
CA LYS A 129 11.70 14.88 4.92
C LYS A 129 10.75 14.10 4.02
N GLU A 130 10.89 12.78 4.04
CA GLU A 130 10.02 11.88 3.30
C GLU A 130 8.63 11.81 3.95
N LEU A 131 7.59 11.75 3.12
CA LEU A 131 6.21 11.52 3.51
C LEU A 131 5.76 10.16 2.99
N LEU A 132 5.24 9.30 3.87
CA LEU A 132 4.68 8.02 3.48
C LEU A 132 3.18 8.14 3.25
N VAL A 133 2.73 8.00 2.01
CA VAL A 133 1.31 7.94 1.66
C VAL A 133 0.90 6.47 1.56
N LYS A 134 -0.17 6.08 2.22
CA LYS A 134 -0.78 4.75 2.13
C LYS A 134 -2.23 4.89 1.72
N ARG A 135 -2.73 3.90 1.00
CA ARG A 135 -4.15 3.80 0.66
C ARG A 135 -4.75 2.60 1.36
N ILE A 136 -5.92 2.80 1.95
CA ILE A 136 -6.75 1.72 2.48
C ILE A 136 -8.06 1.78 1.73
N ASP A 137 -8.37 0.73 0.98
CA ASP A 137 -9.70 0.60 0.41
C ASP A 137 -10.69 0.37 1.56
N GLY A 138 -11.61 1.33 1.73
CA GLY A 138 -12.61 1.34 2.81
C GLY A 138 -13.69 0.26 2.67
N ALA A 139 -13.63 -0.57 1.62
CA ALA A 139 -14.32 -1.84 1.66
C ALA A 139 -13.56 -2.69 2.69
N GLN A 140 -14.16 -2.91 3.86
CA GLN A 140 -13.96 -4.19 4.55
C GLN A 140 -14.25 -5.26 3.50
N GLU A 141 -13.23 -5.72 2.78
CA GLU A 141 -13.34 -6.89 1.95
C GLU A 141 -13.62 -8.01 2.93
N GLU A 142 -14.90 -8.35 3.10
CA GLU A 142 -15.30 -9.58 3.77
C GLU A 142 -14.38 -10.67 3.22
N ILE A 143 -13.62 -11.28 4.13
CA ILE A 143 -12.70 -12.34 3.76
C ILE A 143 -13.55 -13.47 3.16
N GLN A 144 -13.58 -13.55 1.84
CA GLN A 144 -14.31 -14.59 1.12
C GLN A 144 -13.40 -15.79 0.95
N SER A 145 -13.95 -16.99 1.13
CA SER A 145 -13.23 -18.21 0.77
C SER A 145 -13.05 -18.26 -0.75
N LEU A 146 -11.84 -18.59 -1.20
CA LEU A 146 -11.61 -18.86 -2.62
C LEU A 146 -11.98 -20.31 -2.92
N TYR A 147 -12.91 -20.49 -3.86
CA TYR A 147 -13.36 -21.80 -4.32
C TYR A 147 -13.42 -21.83 -5.85
N LYS A 148 -12.70 -22.75 -6.46
CA LYS A 148 -12.65 -22.93 -7.91
C LYS A 148 -12.77 -24.41 -8.25
N VAL A 149 -13.81 -24.76 -9.00
CA VAL A 149 -14.03 -26.11 -9.51
C VAL A 149 -14.18 -26.05 -11.01
N GLY A 150 -13.74 -27.11 -11.69
CA GLY A 150 -13.95 -27.24 -13.11
C GLY A 150 -13.63 -28.62 -13.63
N GLU A 151 -13.87 -28.78 -14.92
CA GLU A 151 -13.60 -29.99 -15.66
C GLU A 151 -12.84 -29.63 -16.93
N PHE A 152 -11.88 -30.47 -17.30
CA PHE A 152 -11.17 -30.33 -18.56
C PHE A 152 -11.62 -31.39 -19.57
N HIS A 153 -12.51 -30.99 -20.49
CA HIS A 153 -12.98 -31.81 -21.63
C HIS A 153 -13.33 -33.26 -21.28
N SER A 154 -13.99 -33.49 -20.13
CA SER A 154 -14.36 -34.83 -19.64
C SER A 154 -13.19 -35.81 -19.45
N ARG A 155 -11.97 -35.27 -19.31
CA ARG A 155 -10.77 -36.05 -19.01
C ARG A 155 -10.55 -36.17 -17.52
N PHE A 156 -10.61 -35.04 -16.82
CA PHE A 156 -10.51 -34.96 -15.38
C PHE A 156 -11.24 -33.72 -14.84
N GLY A 157 -11.73 -33.84 -13.61
CA GLY A 157 -12.22 -32.73 -12.79
C GLY A 157 -11.14 -32.23 -11.85
N PHE A 158 -11.23 -30.97 -11.42
CA PHE A 158 -10.37 -30.39 -10.41
C PHE A 158 -11.15 -29.50 -9.45
N CYS A 159 -10.63 -29.37 -8.23
CA CYS A 159 -11.08 -28.40 -7.25
C CYS A 159 -9.88 -27.72 -6.59
N LEU A 160 -10.04 -26.44 -6.28
CA LEU A 160 -9.13 -25.62 -5.51
C LEU A 160 -9.97 -24.90 -4.46
N PHE A 161 -9.56 -25.00 -3.22
CA PHE A 161 -10.15 -24.29 -2.11
C PHE A 161 -9.07 -23.58 -1.31
N SER A 162 -9.40 -22.41 -0.81
CA SER A 162 -8.60 -21.63 0.12
C SER A 162 -9.55 -20.97 1.12
N PRO A 163 -9.25 -20.96 2.43
CA PRO A 163 -10.10 -20.32 3.44
C PRO A 163 -10.33 -18.83 3.17
N SER A 164 -9.39 -18.20 2.45
CA SER A 164 -9.45 -16.80 2.04
C SER A 164 -9.03 -16.61 0.58
N SER A 165 -9.58 -15.60 -0.08
CA SER A 165 -9.14 -15.04 -1.36
C SER A 165 -8.17 -13.87 -1.20
N SER A 166 -8.02 -13.36 0.02
CA SER A 166 -7.24 -12.17 0.37
C SER A 166 -6.30 -12.44 1.55
N TYR A 167 -5.03 -12.06 1.43
CA TYR A 167 -3.99 -12.33 2.42
C TYR A 167 -3.18 -11.07 2.71
N LYS A 168 -2.51 -10.97 3.86
CA LYS A 168 -1.52 -9.91 4.08
C LYS A 168 -0.13 -10.42 3.68
N PRO A 169 0.77 -9.57 3.14
CA PRO A 169 2.16 -9.95 2.93
C PRO A 169 2.78 -10.47 4.23
N GLY A 170 3.33 -11.68 4.19
CA GLY A 170 3.85 -12.38 5.37
C GLY A 170 2.96 -13.55 5.84
N ASP A 171 1.66 -13.53 5.53
CA ASP A 171 0.73 -14.61 5.87
C ASP A 171 1.01 -15.88 5.06
N SER A 172 0.67 -17.04 5.63
CA SER A 172 0.70 -18.31 4.88
C SER A 172 -0.58 -18.46 4.07
N VAL A 173 -0.45 -18.69 2.75
CA VAL A 173 -1.59 -19.03 1.89
C VAL A 173 -1.83 -20.53 1.97
N PHE A 174 -3.02 -20.93 2.42
CA PHE A 174 -3.42 -22.33 2.60
C PHE A 174 -4.33 -22.78 1.47
N LEU A 175 -3.90 -23.77 0.69
CA LEU A 175 -4.62 -24.27 -0.48
C LEU A 175 -4.92 -25.77 -0.34
N HIS A 176 -6.14 -26.15 -0.71
CA HIS A 176 -6.56 -27.54 -0.83
C HIS A 176 -6.82 -27.81 -2.31
N VAL A 177 -6.06 -28.70 -2.93
CA VAL A 177 -6.18 -29.00 -4.36
C VAL A 177 -6.47 -30.47 -4.60
N GLY A 178 -7.54 -30.72 -5.33
CA GLY A 178 -7.97 -32.06 -5.69
C GLY A 178 -8.15 -32.22 -7.19
N THR A 179 -7.95 -33.44 -7.67
CA THR A 179 -8.30 -33.80 -9.05
C THR A 179 -8.80 -35.24 -9.14
N GLN A 180 -9.71 -35.49 -10.07
CA GLN A 180 -10.30 -36.80 -10.32
C GLN A 180 -10.33 -37.08 -11.82
N SER A 181 -9.75 -38.20 -12.26
CA SER A 181 -9.90 -38.66 -13.64
C SER A 181 -11.37 -39.06 -13.91
N LEU A 182 -11.92 -38.60 -15.03
CA LEU A 182 -13.32 -38.83 -15.43
C LEU A 182 -13.45 -39.81 -16.62
N GLY A 183 -12.40 -39.96 -17.43
CA GLY A 183 -12.40 -40.86 -18.60
C GLY A 183 -11.42 -42.02 -18.49
N TYR A 184 -11.73 -43.14 -19.16
CA TYR A 184 -10.85 -44.31 -19.22
C TYR A 184 -9.52 -43.95 -19.91
N GLY A 185 -8.39 -44.34 -19.32
CA GLY A 185 -7.06 -44.07 -19.86
C GLY A 185 -6.51 -42.65 -19.62
N ASN A 186 -7.29 -41.74 -19.04
CA ASN A 186 -6.82 -40.42 -18.64
C ASN A 186 -6.25 -40.46 -17.22
N GLN A 187 -5.01 -40.02 -17.04
CA GLN A 187 -4.39 -39.99 -15.72
C GLN A 187 -3.66 -38.66 -15.51
N VAL A 188 -4.01 -37.95 -14.44
CA VAL A 188 -3.23 -36.83 -13.94
C VAL A 188 -2.03 -37.37 -13.18
N HIS A 189 -0.84 -36.90 -13.52
CA HIS A 189 0.44 -37.36 -12.95
C HIS A 189 1.07 -36.34 -12.02
N ARG A 190 0.80 -35.05 -12.25
CA ARG A 190 1.44 -33.97 -11.51
C ARG A 190 0.55 -32.74 -11.48
N ILE A 191 0.56 -32.08 -10.33
CA ILE A 191 -0.03 -30.76 -10.14
C ILE A 191 1.09 -29.82 -9.74
N ARG A 192 1.21 -28.70 -10.46
CA ARG A 192 2.06 -27.56 -10.10
C ARG A 192 1.18 -26.39 -9.73
N ILE A 193 1.53 -25.66 -8.68
CA ILE A 193 0.84 -24.44 -8.29
C ILE A 193 1.89 -23.36 -8.13
N GLY A 194 1.78 -22.32 -8.96
CA GLY A 194 2.63 -21.13 -8.89
C GLY A 194 1.84 -19.93 -8.38
N LEU A 195 2.44 -19.15 -7.49
CA LEU A 195 1.98 -17.81 -7.13
C LEU A 195 2.73 -16.78 -8.00
N ILE A 196 1.99 -16.00 -8.78
CA ILE A 196 2.55 -15.04 -9.74
C ILE A 196 2.12 -13.63 -9.36
N GLU A 197 3.09 -12.72 -9.22
CA GLU A 197 2.86 -11.27 -9.13
C GLU A 197 2.97 -10.68 -10.54
N SER A 198 1.99 -9.89 -10.94
CA SER A 198 2.00 -9.13 -12.19
C SER A 198 2.08 -7.64 -11.87
N VAL A 199 3.21 -7.02 -12.20
CA VAL A 199 3.41 -5.57 -12.10
C VAL A 199 3.26 -4.97 -13.49
N SER A 200 2.36 -4.00 -13.64
CA SER A 200 2.22 -3.22 -14.87
C SER A 200 2.43 -1.74 -14.58
N ARG A 201 3.25 -1.10 -15.40
CA ARG A 201 3.58 0.33 -15.32
C ARG A 201 3.04 1.04 -16.55
N ARG A 202 2.50 2.24 -16.35
CA ARG A 202 2.07 3.15 -17.42
C ARG A 202 2.68 4.53 -17.16
N THR A 203 3.64 4.92 -18.00
CA THR A 203 4.24 6.26 -17.95
C THR A 203 4.48 6.76 -19.37
N HIS A 204 4.12 8.01 -19.66
CA HIS A 204 4.28 8.63 -21.00
C HIS A 204 3.78 7.77 -22.18
N GLY A 205 2.64 7.06 -22.00
CA GLY A 205 2.04 6.21 -23.04
C GLY A 205 2.76 4.88 -23.30
N ARG A 206 3.89 4.60 -22.63
CA ARG A 206 4.55 3.30 -22.66
C ARG A 206 3.96 2.42 -21.57
N LYS A 207 3.51 1.23 -21.96
CA LYS A 207 3.04 0.18 -21.05
C LYS A 207 4.13 -0.87 -20.91
N GLU A 208 4.58 -1.09 -19.69
CA GLU A 208 5.51 -2.16 -19.35
C GLU A 208 4.81 -3.12 -18.41
N GLN A 209 5.10 -4.41 -18.56
CA GLN A 209 4.53 -5.44 -17.72
C GLN A 209 5.60 -6.47 -17.40
N MET A 210 5.67 -6.84 -16.14
CA MET A 210 6.54 -7.89 -15.65
C MET A 210 5.72 -8.87 -14.83
N LYS A 211 5.94 -10.16 -15.09
CA LYS A 211 5.37 -11.25 -14.30
C LYS A 211 6.49 -11.94 -13.55
N THR A 212 6.35 -12.04 -12.24
CA THR A 212 7.31 -12.68 -11.35
C THR A 212 6.66 -13.92 -10.75
N LEU A 213 7.27 -15.09 -10.95
CA LEU A 213 6.90 -16.29 -10.21
C LEU A 213 7.49 -16.17 -8.80
N LEU A 214 6.66 -15.84 -7.81
CA LEU A 214 7.08 -15.65 -6.43
C LEU A 214 7.44 -16.99 -5.77
N HIS A 215 6.64 -18.02 -6.05
CA HIS A 215 6.84 -19.36 -5.53
C HIS A 215 6.13 -20.41 -6.39
N GLU A 216 6.67 -21.63 -6.42
CA GLU A 216 6.04 -22.77 -7.09
C GLU A 216 6.22 -24.03 -6.25
N VAL A 217 5.12 -24.77 -6.08
CA VAL A 217 5.12 -26.11 -5.49
C VAL A 217 4.63 -27.10 -6.53
N SER A 218 5.24 -28.29 -6.55
CA SER A 218 4.86 -29.39 -7.44
C SER A 218 4.64 -30.65 -6.61
N THR A 219 3.49 -31.30 -6.81
CA THR A 219 3.19 -32.61 -6.22
C THR A 219 2.91 -33.65 -7.31
N SER A 220 3.41 -34.87 -7.10
CA SER A 220 3.07 -36.00 -7.97
C SER A 220 1.70 -36.51 -7.58
N TRP A 221 0.79 -36.61 -8.54
CA TRP A 221 -0.56 -37.08 -8.29
C TRP A 221 -0.62 -38.58 -8.47
N LEU A 222 -0.82 -39.30 -7.37
CA LEU A 222 -1.10 -40.73 -7.38
C LEU A 222 -2.52 -40.91 -6.83
N PRO A 223 -3.43 -41.60 -7.56
CA PRO A 223 -4.73 -41.95 -7.01
C PRO A 223 -4.53 -43.01 -5.94
N ILE A 224 -4.23 -42.59 -4.70
CA ILE A 224 -4.12 -43.48 -3.56
C ILE A 224 -5.54 -43.83 -3.12
N GLY A 225 -5.83 -45.13 -3.04
CA GLY A 225 -7.15 -45.66 -2.73
C GLY A 225 -7.88 -44.92 -1.60
N HIS A 226 -9.03 -44.35 -1.93
CA HIS A 226 -10.14 -43.98 -1.06
C HIS A 226 -9.92 -43.04 0.14
N ARG A 227 -8.75 -42.43 0.40
CA ARG A 227 -8.58 -41.63 1.64
C ARG A 227 -8.21 -40.15 1.54
N GLN A 228 -7.64 -39.66 0.44
CA GLN A 228 -7.43 -38.21 0.26
C GLN A 228 -7.83 -37.79 -1.14
N TRP A 229 -8.90 -36.97 -1.23
CA TRP A 229 -9.39 -36.37 -2.47
C TRP A 229 -8.66 -35.07 -2.83
N TYR A 230 -7.89 -34.53 -1.88
CA TYR A 230 -7.16 -33.27 -2.01
C TYR A 230 -5.80 -33.37 -1.31
N GLU A 231 -4.85 -32.59 -1.82
CA GLU A 231 -3.54 -32.32 -1.23
C GLU A 231 -3.57 -30.93 -0.59
N GLU A 232 -2.99 -30.83 0.60
CA GLU A 232 -2.82 -29.55 1.31
C GLU A 232 -1.48 -28.93 0.93
N ILE A 233 -1.52 -27.68 0.46
CA ILE A 233 -0.35 -26.94 0.01
C ILE A 233 -0.33 -25.61 0.75
N VAL A 234 0.82 -25.28 1.31
CA VAL A 234 1.03 -24.03 2.06
C VAL A 234 2.10 -23.21 1.38
N PHE A 235 1.81 -21.94 1.09
CA PHE A 235 2.79 -20.97 0.65
C PHE A 235 3.19 -20.05 1.79
N PRO A 236 4.38 -20.24 2.41
CA PRO A 236 4.88 -19.35 3.45
C PRO A 236 5.43 -18.06 2.83
N THR A 237 4.58 -17.04 2.66
CA THR A 237 4.95 -15.81 1.95
C THR A 237 6.09 -15.03 2.62
N SER A 238 6.20 -15.12 3.95
CA SER A 238 7.30 -14.53 4.74
C SER A 238 8.70 -15.09 4.42
N SER A 239 8.78 -16.30 3.85
CA SER A 239 10.06 -16.96 3.53
C SER A 239 10.42 -16.93 2.04
N MET A 240 9.62 -16.22 1.24
CA MET A 240 9.86 -16.12 -0.21
C MET A 240 11.09 -15.27 -0.51
N LYS A 241 11.78 -15.60 -1.60
CA LYS A 241 13.01 -14.89 -2.04
C LYS A 241 12.74 -13.45 -2.48
N SER A 242 11.50 -13.15 -2.84
CA SER A 242 11.06 -11.84 -3.31
C SER A 242 9.97 -11.34 -2.38
N SER A 243 10.05 -10.07 -1.98
CA SER A 243 9.01 -9.42 -1.20
C SER A 243 7.73 -9.34 -2.02
N ILE A 244 6.63 -9.81 -1.45
CA ILE A 244 5.29 -9.67 -2.05
C ILE A 244 4.80 -8.25 -1.79
N HIS A 245 4.39 -7.56 -2.84
CA HIS A 245 3.75 -6.26 -2.69
C HIS A 245 2.23 -6.44 -2.48
N PRO A 246 1.56 -5.55 -1.74
CA PRO A 246 0.11 -5.49 -1.79
C PRO A 246 -0.41 -5.25 -3.22
N ASP A 247 -1.58 -5.78 -3.52
CA ASP A 247 -2.34 -5.42 -4.71
C ASP A 247 -2.65 -3.92 -4.65
N CYS A 248 -2.43 -3.25 -5.77
CA CYS A 248 -2.74 -1.84 -5.88
C CYS A 248 -3.05 -1.48 -7.33
N GLN A 249 -3.80 -0.39 -7.50
CA GLN A 249 -4.09 0.16 -8.82
C GLN A 249 -4.16 1.68 -8.73
N ASN A 250 -3.29 2.34 -9.49
CA ASN A 250 -3.32 3.79 -9.69
C ASN A 250 -2.94 4.10 -11.15
N GLU A 251 -2.83 5.39 -11.48
CA GLU A 251 -2.53 5.85 -12.84
C GLU A 251 -1.16 5.35 -13.36
N TYR A 252 -0.18 5.19 -12.47
CA TYR A 252 1.20 4.88 -12.82
C TYR A 252 1.52 3.38 -12.77
N VAL A 253 0.91 2.66 -11.83
CA VAL A 253 1.22 1.25 -11.57
C VAL A 253 -0.01 0.46 -11.14
N SER A 254 -0.05 -0.79 -11.57
CA SER A 254 -1.00 -1.79 -11.09
C SER A 254 -0.27 -3.08 -10.77
N ILE A 255 -0.47 -3.57 -9.54
CA ILE A 255 0.04 -4.83 -9.03
C ILE A 255 -1.16 -5.75 -8.76
N SER A 256 -1.04 -7.01 -9.20
CA SER A 256 -2.06 -8.04 -8.97
C SER A 256 -1.43 -9.41 -8.85
N HIS A 257 -2.08 -10.31 -8.11
CA HIS A 257 -1.61 -11.68 -7.93
C HIS A 257 -2.56 -12.72 -8.53
N GLU A 258 -1.97 -13.76 -9.11
CA GLU A 258 -2.70 -14.91 -9.65
C GLU A 258 -2.07 -16.23 -9.17
N LEU A 259 -2.91 -17.19 -8.80
CA LEU A 259 -2.53 -18.58 -8.64
C LEU A 259 -2.64 -19.25 -10.01
N ASN A 260 -1.56 -19.88 -10.45
CA ASN A 260 -1.48 -20.64 -11.70
C ASN A 260 -1.36 -22.14 -11.40
N LEU A 261 -2.46 -22.86 -11.55
CA LEU A 261 -2.56 -24.30 -11.34
C LEU A 261 -2.31 -25.01 -12.65
N THR A 262 -1.26 -25.82 -12.71
CA THR A 262 -0.84 -26.50 -13.93
C THR A 262 -0.89 -28.01 -13.72
N PHE A 263 -1.75 -28.68 -14.50
CA PHE A 263 -1.96 -30.13 -14.43
C PHE A 263 -1.23 -30.80 -15.59
N THR A 264 -0.32 -31.73 -15.28
CA THR A 264 0.28 -32.62 -16.27
C THR A 264 -0.46 -33.96 -16.27
N PHE A 265 -0.99 -34.37 -17.41
CA PHE A 265 -1.78 -35.60 -17.54
C PHE A 265 -1.43 -36.35 -18.84
N SER A 266 -1.72 -37.65 -18.89
CA SER A 266 -1.64 -38.44 -20.12
C SER A 266 -3.02 -38.72 -20.68
N ASP A 267 -3.14 -38.64 -22.01
CA ASP A 267 -4.33 -39.08 -22.74
C ASP A 267 -4.35 -40.61 -22.91
N ILE A 268 -5.43 -41.16 -23.48
CA ILE A 268 -5.59 -42.60 -23.78
C ILE A 268 -4.45 -43.16 -24.64
N ASN A 269 -3.85 -42.30 -25.48
CA ASN A 269 -2.74 -42.65 -26.38
C ASN A 269 -1.36 -42.60 -25.66
N GLY A 270 -1.33 -42.35 -24.35
CA GLY A 270 -0.10 -42.19 -23.56
C GLY A 270 0.62 -40.86 -23.77
N SER A 271 0.13 -39.98 -24.65
CA SER A 271 0.71 -38.65 -24.88
C SER A 271 0.53 -37.76 -23.66
N LYS A 272 1.62 -37.20 -23.14
CA LYS A 272 1.60 -36.23 -22.05
C LYS A 272 1.14 -34.86 -22.54
N ARG A 273 0.25 -34.23 -21.79
CA ARG A 273 -0.29 -32.89 -22.02
C ARG A 273 -0.27 -32.09 -20.73
N GLU A 274 -0.32 -30.78 -20.87
CA GLU A 274 -0.34 -29.84 -19.77
C GLU A 274 -1.48 -28.84 -19.97
N VAL A 275 -2.19 -28.51 -18.91
CA VAL A 275 -3.24 -27.48 -18.90
C VAL A 275 -3.07 -26.61 -17.67
N ALA A 276 -3.24 -25.30 -17.86
CA ALA A 276 -3.16 -24.32 -16.79
C ALA A 276 -4.52 -23.67 -16.51
N VAL A 277 -4.85 -23.51 -15.24
CA VAL A 277 -6.02 -22.79 -14.73
C VAL A 277 -5.52 -21.67 -13.83
N ARG A 278 -6.02 -20.46 -14.05
CA ARG A 278 -5.64 -19.28 -13.29
C ARG A 278 -6.79 -18.79 -12.43
N THR A 279 -6.50 -18.41 -11.20
CA THR A 279 -7.46 -17.77 -10.31
C THR A 279 -6.80 -16.58 -9.61
N PRO A 280 -7.49 -15.42 -9.48
CA PRO A 280 -6.94 -14.27 -8.78
C PRO A 280 -6.79 -14.59 -7.29
N LEU A 281 -5.79 -13.95 -6.67
CA LEU A 281 -5.59 -13.91 -5.23
C LEU A 281 -5.20 -12.47 -4.88
N LYS A 282 -5.71 -11.90 -3.79
CA LYS A 282 -5.38 -10.53 -3.40
C LYS A 282 -4.40 -10.50 -2.24
N PHE A 283 -3.44 -9.60 -2.29
CA PHE A 283 -2.64 -9.22 -1.13
C PHE A 283 -3.04 -7.84 -0.63
N LEU A 284 -3.58 -7.76 0.58
CA LEU A 284 -4.00 -6.51 1.18
C LEU A 284 -2.84 -5.86 1.92
N PRO A 285 -2.74 -4.52 1.93
CA PRO A 285 -1.77 -3.84 2.76
C PRO A 285 -1.99 -4.22 4.24
N GLN A 286 -0.89 -4.37 4.98
CA GLN A 286 -0.98 -4.59 6.41
C GLN A 286 -1.61 -3.36 7.07
N GLU A 287 -2.75 -3.55 7.72
CA GLU A 287 -3.38 -2.50 8.54
C GLU A 287 -2.37 -1.97 9.54
N MET A 288 -2.29 -0.64 9.63
CA MET A 288 -1.41 0.02 10.58
C MET A 288 -1.94 -0.25 12.00
N PRO A 289 -1.09 -0.71 12.95
CA PRO A 289 -1.52 -0.94 14.33
C PRO A 289 -1.84 0.34 15.13
N ASP A 290 -1.78 1.54 14.54
CA ASP A 290 -1.86 2.81 15.28
C ASP A 290 -3.05 3.71 14.90
N SER A 291 -3.99 3.27 14.07
CA SER A 291 -5.30 3.94 14.03
C SER A 291 -6.11 3.46 15.22
N GLU A 292 -5.88 4.06 16.40
CA GLU A 292 -6.88 4.21 17.47
C GLU A 292 -8.08 5.06 16.98
N GLU A 293 -8.65 4.71 15.82
CA GLU A 293 -10.01 5.06 15.41
C GLU A 293 -10.92 3.83 15.54
N GLY A 294 -10.58 2.93 16.48
CA GLY A 294 -11.64 2.21 17.16
C GLY A 294 -12.54 3.28 17.77
N LEU A 295 -13.76 3.42 17.24
CA LEU A 295 -14.80 4.23 17.86
C LEU A 295 -14.73 3.97 19.37
N PRO A 296 -14.65 5.02 20.22
CA PRO A 296 -14.53 4.81 21.66
C PRO A 296 -15.62 3.84 22.09
N GLU A 297 -15.26 2.81 22.86
CA GLU A 297 -16.28 1.92 23.38
C GLU A 297 -17.32 2.77 24.12
N TYR A 298 -18.57 2.71 23.68
CA TYR A 298 -19.70 3.42 24.31
C TYR A 298 -19.84 3.10 25.82
N SER A 299 -19.16 2.04 26.30
CA SER A 299 -19.04 1.67 27.71
C SER A 299 -18.46 2.80 28.59
N THR A 300 -17.68 3.73 28.03
CA THR A 300 -17.14 4.89 28.75
C THR A 300 -17.99 6.16 28.66
N ALA A 301 -19.02 6.18 27.79
CA ALA A 301 -19.94 7.30 27.63
C ALA A 301 -21.18 7.17 28.53
N ILE A 302 -20.99 7.04 29.84
CA ILE A 302 -22.05 7.31 30.82
C ILE A 302 -21.53 8.37 31.80
N ALA A 303 -21.29 9.58 31.28
CA ALA A 303 -21.52 10.74 32.13
C ALA A 303 -23.03 10.83 32.31
N GLN A 304 -23.52 10.80 33.56
CA GLN A 304 -24.93 11.05 33.85
C GLN A 304 -25.35 12.33 33.11
N PRO A 305 -26.49 12.34 32.39
CA PRO A 305 -26.96 13.56 31.75
C PRO A 305 -27.10 14.65 32.81
N PRO A 306 -26.76 15.91 32.50
CA PRO A 306 -26.93 17.01 33.45
C PRO A 306 -28.36 17.04 33.98
N SER A 307 -28.52 17.20 35.29
CA SER A 307 -29.82 17.29 35.93
C SER A 307 -30.54 18.56 35.44
N TYR A 308 -31.48 18.41 34.52
CA TYR A 308 -32.39 19.48 34.17
C TYR A 308 -33.38 19.64 35.34
N PHE A 309 -33.10 20.58 36.24
CA PHE A 309 -34.14 21.08 37.12
C PHE A 309 -35.25 21.67 36.26
N SER A 310 -36.38 20.97 36.23
CA SER A 310 -37.64 21.53 35.73
C SER A 310 -37.97 22.74 36.61
N SER A 311 -37.68 23.94 36.11
CA SER A 311 -38.30 25.14 36.64
C SER A 311 -39.75 25.12 36.17
N SER A 312 -40.62 24.66 37.05
CA SER A 312 -42.06 24.87 36.91
C SER A 312 -42.34 26.36 37.11
N TYR A 313 -42.19 27.14 36.04
CA TYR A 313 -42.81 28.46 35.98
C TYR A 313 -44.33 28.24 35.91
N LEU A 314 -45.00 28.41 37.05
CA LEU A 314 -46.44 28.59 37.08
C LEU A 314 -46.79 29.87 36.33
N PRO A 315 -47.74 29.86 35.37
CA PRO A 315 -48.21 31.08 34.76
C PRO A 315 -49.03 31.85 35.80
N LEU A 316 -48.68 33.11 36.03
CA LEU A 316 -49.56 34.09 36.68
C LEU A 316 -50.74 34.35 35.74
N TYR A 317 -51.89 33.73 36.03
CA TYR A 317 -53.17 34.16 35.49
C TYR A 317 -53.75 35.24 36.39
N PHE A 318 -54.10 36.37 35.78
CA PHE A 318 -55.08 37.33 36.30
C PHE A 318 -56.48 36.74 36.17
#